data_AF-A0A2V6EMM8-F1
#
_entry.id   AF-A0A2V6EMM8-F1
#
_cell.length_a   1.000
_cell.length_b   1.000
_cell.length_c   1.000
_cell.angle_alpha   90.00
_cell.angle_beta   90.00
_cell.angle_gamma   90.00
#
_symmetry.space_group_name_H-M   'P 1'
#
loop_
_entity.id
_entity.type
_entity.pdbx_description
1 polymer ?
#
loop_
_entity_poly.entity_id
_entity_poly.type
_entity_poly.pdbx_seq_one_letter_code
_entity_poly.pdbx_strand_id
1 'polypeptide(L)'
;MLGQAYAKLGQRDEALKILVQLPQIGAHRYVPAYSYALLHMALGEKDKAIEWLERSYQEGAGLDLIFLKVDPMLDPLQKESRFQALVTKVFAPKEAGTESRSSR
;
A
#
# COMPACT_ATOMS: atom_id res chain seq x y z
N MET A 1 -15.45 7.89 5.58
CA MET A 1 -14.71 6.80 4.94
C MET A 1 -13.66 7.40 4.03
N LEU A 2 -12.38 7.08 4.22
CA LEU A 2 -11.28 7.58 3.36
C LEU A 2 -11.49 7.17 1.88
N GLY A 3 -12.17 6.04 1.62
CA GLY A 3 -12.53 5.59 0.27
C GLY A 3 -13.35 6.57 -0.57
N GLN A 4 -14.15 7.46 0.02
CA GLN A 4 -14.89 8.48 -0.73
C GLN A 4 -14.00 9.68 -1.12
N ALA A 5 -12.93 9.94 -0.36
CA ALA A 5 -11.95 10.97 -0.70
C ALA A 5 -11.02 10.49 -1.84
N TYR A 6 -10.71 9.19 -1.87
CA TYR A 6 -9.97 8.55 -2.97
C TYR A 6 -10.75 8.52 -4.29
N ALA A 7 -12.07 8.35 -4.26
CA ALA A 7 -12.91 8.33 -5.47
C ALA A 7 -12.91 9.66 -6.26
N LYS A 8 -12.35 10.74 -5.71
CA LYS A 8 -12.23 12.05 -6.36
C LYS A 8 -10.79 12.45 -6.72
N LEU A 9 -9.81 11.55 -6.63
CA LEU A 9 -8.40 11.88 -6.85
C LEU A 9 -8.05 12.02 -8.36
N GLY A 10 -8.61 13.06 -8.98
CA GLY A 10 -8.04 13.82 -10.10
C GLY A 10 -7.60 15.23 -9.65
N GLN A 11 -7.63 15.52 -8.35
CA GLN A 11 -7.30 16.80 -7.76
C GLN A 11 -6.11 16.65 -6.82
N ARG A 12 -4.90 16.95 -7.35
CA ARG A 12 -3.63 16.98 -6.62
C ARG A 12 -3.73 17.73 -5.28
N ASP A 13 -4.47 18.84 -5.25
CA ASP A 13 -4.62 19.69 -4.07
C ASP A 13 -5.38 19.01 -2.93
N GLU A 14 -6.37 18.17 -3.24
CA GLU A 14 -7.11 17.40 -2.22
C GLU A 14 -6.27 16.26 -1.66
N ALA A 15 -5.48 15.59 -2.51
CA ALA A 15 -4.53 14.59 -2.05
C ALA A 15 -3.49 15.18 -1.06
N LEU A 16 -3.00 16.39 -1.35
CA LEU A 16 -2.10 17.12 -0.45
C LEU A 16 -2.76 17.48 0.89
N LYS A 17 -4.00 17.98 0.87
CA LYS A 17 -4.74 18.30 2.11
C LYS A 17 -4.91 17.06 2.99
N ILE A 18 -5.26 15.93 2.37
CA ILE A 18 -5.43 14.66 3.10
C ILE A 18 -4.09 14.19 3.67
N LEU A 19 -3.00 14.25 2.91
CA LEU A 19 -1.66 13.90 3.41
C LEU A 19 -1.22 14.75 4.61
N VAL A 20 -1.54 16.04 4.62
CA VAL A 20 -1.21 16.94 5.74
C VAL A 20 -2.07 16.65 6.97
N GLN A 21 -3.33 16.26 6.78
CA GLN A 21 -4.26 15.95 7.88
C GLN A 21 -4.08 14.53 8.42
N LEU A 22 -3.53 13.62 7.62
CA LEU A 22 -3.37 12.22 7.95
C LEU A 22 -2.57 11.93 9.22
N PRO A 23 -1.45 12.63 9.51
CA PRO A 23 -0.74 12.48 10.79
C PRO A 23 -1.59 12.86 12.01
N GLN A 24 -2.46 13.87 11.88
CA GLN A 24 -3.36 14.30 12.97
C GLN A 24 -4.49 13.28 13.21
N ILE A 25 -4.96 12.65 12.13
CA ILE A 25 -5.93 11.56 12.17
C ILE A 25 -5.27 10.26 12.68
N GLY A 26 -4.02 10.01 12.27
CA GLY A 26 -3.17 8.89 12.66
C GLY A 26 -2.92 8.79 14.17
N ALA A 27 -2.87 9.94 14.84
CA ALA A 27 -2.79 10.01 16.30
C ALA A 27 -4.03 9.42 17.02
N HIS A 28 -5.16 9.30 16.33
CA HIS A 28 -6.44 8.82 16.88
C HIS A 28 -6.98 7.58 16.18
N ARG A 29 -6.47 7.23 14.99
CA ARG A 29 -6.94 6.09 14.19
C ARG A 29 -5.83 5.58 13.29
N TYR A 30 -5.56 4.28 13.30
CA TYR A 30 -4.60 3.65 12.39
C TYR A 30 -4.99 3.93 10.94
N VAL A 31 -4.07 4.53 10.19
CA VAL A 31 -4.19 4.74 8.74
C VAL A 31 -3.27 3.72 8.08
N PRO A 32 -3.79 2.81 7.25
CA PRO A 32 -2.96 1.81 6.60
C PRO A 32 -1.89 2.47 5.71
N ALA A 33 -0.67 1.94 5.72
CA ALA A 33 0.43 2.40 4.86
C ALA A 33 0.04 2.40 3.37
N TYR A 34 -0.86 1.50 2.95
CA TYR A 34 -1.45 1.46 1.62
C TYR A 34 -2.19 2.77 1.23
N SER A 35 -2.85 3.43 2.18
CA SER A 35 -3.51 4.72 1.95
C SER A 35 -2.50 5.81 1.58
N TYR A 36 -1.34 5.85 2.24
CA TYR A 36 -0.28 6.80 1.89
C TYR A 36 0.25 6.54 0.48
N ALA A 37 0.39 5.28 0.07
CA ALA A 37 0.81 4.94 -1.29
C ALA A 37 -0.14 5.50 -2.35
N LEU A 38 -1.45 5.35 -2.17
CA LEU A 38 -2.45 5.88 -3.11
C LEU A 38 -2.44 7.40 -3.20
N LEU A 39 -2.19 8.10 -2.10
CA LEU A 39 -2.05 9.56 -2.11
C LEU A 39 -0.83 10.01 -2.90
N HIS A 40 0.32 9.36 -2.67
CA HIS A 40 1.53 9.64 -3.46
C HIS A 40 1.33 9.31 -4.95
N MET A 41 0.55 8.28 -5.28
CA MET A 41 0.18 7.98 -6.66
C MET A 41 -0.60 9.12 -7.32
N ALA A 42 -1.58 9.71 -6.64
CA ALA A 42 -2.31 10.85 -7.18
C ALA A 42 -1.49 12.14 -7.27
N LEU A 43 -0.38 12.23 -6.53
CA LEU A 43 0.61 13.30 -6.69
C LEU A 43 1.62 13.03 -7.82
N GLY A 44 1.56 11.86 -8.45
CA GLY A 44 2.55 11.42 -9.43
C GLY A 44 3.90 11.03 -8.81
N GLU A 45 3.98 10.90 -7.48
CA GLU A 45 5.20 10.59 -6.74
C GLU A 45 5.38 9.07 -6.62
N LYS A 46 5.70 8.43 -7.74
CA LYS A 46 5.81 6.96 -7.84
C LYS A 46 6.78 6.34 -6.84
N ASP A 47 7.96 6.92 -6.68
CA ASP A 47 8.99 6.37 -5.78
C ASP A 47 8.51 6.31 -4.33
N LYS A 48 7.88 7.39 -3.86
CA LYS A 48 7.30 7.46 -2.50
C LYS A 48 6.13 6.49 -2.35
N ALA A 49 5.30 6.35 -3.38
CA ALA A 49 4.22 5.36 -3.35
C ALA A 49 4.77 3.95 -3.14
N ILE A 50 5.83 3.57 -3.87
CA ILE A 50 6.48 2.26 -3.71
C ILE A 50 7.06 2.09 -2.30
N GLU A 51 7.73 3.11 -1.75
CA GLU A 51 8.26 3.06 -0.38
C GLU A 51 7.17 2.77 0.66
N TRP A 52 6.00 3.41 0.53
CA TRP A 52 4.87 3.16 1.41
C TRP A 52 4.27 1.75 1.25
N LEU A 53 4.25 1.21 0.03
CA LEU A 53 3.82 -0.18 -0.20
C LEU A 53 4.80 -1.19 0.40
N GLU A 54 6.11 -0.95 0.25
CA GLU A 54 7.17 -1.77 0.87
C GLU A 54 7.06 -1.74 2.40
N ARG A 55 6.78 -0.57 2.97
CA ARG A 55 6.54 -0.41 4.40
C ARG A 55 5.28 -1.15 4.87
N SER A 56 4.18 -1.07 4.11
CA SER A 56 2.95 -1.82 4.39
C SER A 56 3.21 -3.33 4.44
N TYR A 57 4.12 -3.83 3.59
CA TYR A 57 4.53 -5.23 3.60
C TYR A 57 5.35 -5.59 4.84
N GLN A 58 6.28 -4.73 5.26
CA GLN A 58 7.09 -4.93 6.46
C GLN A 58 6.27 -4.87 7.76
N GLU A 59 5.28 -3.98 7.83
CA GLU A 59 4.42 -3.80 9.00
C GLU A 59 3.36 -4.92 9.15
N GLY A 60 3.30 -5.87 8.23
CA GLY A 60 2.34 -6.97 8.27
C GLY A 60 0.89 -6.56 7.96
N ALA A 61 0.70 -5.37 7.37
CA ALA A 61 -0.60 -4.88 6.90
C ALA A 61 -0.99 -5.56 5.57
N GLY A 62 -1.05 -6.90 5.60
CA GLY A 62 -1.17 -7.74 4.41
C GLY A 62 -2.53 -7.73 3.73
N LEU A 63 -3.59 -7.28 4.41
CA LEU A 63 -4.94 -7.28 3.83
C LEU A 63 -5.08 -6.28 2.68
N ASP A 64 -4.39 -5.14 2.73
CA ASP A 64 -4.49 -4.13 1.67
C ASP A 64 -3.55 -4.44 0.49
N LEU A 65 -2.52 -5.27 0.70
CA LEU A 65 -1.57 -5.65 -0.35
C LEU A 65 -2.15 -6.65 -1.36
N ILE A 66 -3.32 -7.22 -1.10
CA ILE A 66 -4.05 -8.03 -2.09
C ILE A 66 -4.43 -7.19 -3.32
N PHE A 67 -4.56 -5.87 -3.16
CA PHE A 67 -4.98 -4.96 -4.23
C PHE A 67 -3.86 -4.57 -5.20
N LEU A 68 -2.60 -4.95 -4.92
CA LEU A 68 -1.44 -4.60 -5.76
C LEU A 68 -1.59 -4.98 -7.24
N LYS A 69 -2.35 -6.04 -7.56
CA LYS A 69 -2.56 -6.53 -8.93
C LYS A 69 -3.86 -6.04 -9.58
N VAL A 70 -4.77 -5.44 -8.82
CA VAL A 70 -6.14 -5.15 -9.28
C VAL A 70 -6.53 -3.68 -9.14
N ASP A 71 -5.78 -2.87 -8.37
CA ASP A 71 -6.04 -1.44 -8.26
C ASP A 71 -5.49 -0.68 -9.47
N PRO A 72 -6.35 -0.05 -10.32
CA PRO A 72 -5.93 0.71 -11.48
C PRO A 72 -5.03 1.91 -11.13
N MET A 73 -5.10 2.43 -9.90
CA MET A 73 -4.24 3.52 -9.45
C MET A 73 -2.76 3.09 -9.42
N LEU A 74 -2.49 1.79 -9.34
CA LEU A 74 -1.15 1.21 -9.32
C LEU A 74 -0.67 0.78 -10.71
N ASP A 75 -1.50 0.86 -11.75
CA ASP A 75 -1.12 0.55 -13.14
C ASP A 75 0.16 1.28 -13.59
N PRO A 76 0.40 2.57 -13.24
CA PRO A 76 1.64 3.25 -13.60
C PRO A 76 2.89 2.70 -12.93
N LEU A 77 2.75 1.90 -11.86
CA LEU A 77 3.84 1.24 -11.14
C LEU A 77 4.17 -0.15 -11.70
N GLN A 78 3.32 -0.74 -12.55
CA GLN A 78 3.53 -2.09 -13.10
C GLN A 78 4.86 -2.25 -13.85
N LYS A 79 5.43 -1.15 -14.36
CA LYS A 79 6.73 -1.12 -15.06
C LYS A 79 7.92 -0.88 -14.13
N GLU A 80 7.69 -0.55 -12.87
CA GLU A 80 8.74 -0.24 -11.92
C GLU A 80 9.30 -1.54 -11.32
N SER A 81 10.60 -1.76 -11.45
CA SER A 81 11.27 -3.00 -11.01
C SER A 81 11.09 -3.24 -9.50
N ARG A 82 11.12 -2.19 -8.69
CA ARG A 82 10.85 -2.25 -7.24
C ARG A 82 9.42 -2.73 -6.94
N PHE A 83 8.44 -2.22 -7.68
CA PHE A 83 7.04 -2.64 -7.52
C PHE A 83 6.84 -4.10 -7.90
N GLN A 84 7.42 -4.55 -9.01
CA GLN A 84 7.38 -5.96 -9.42
C GLN A 84 8.02 -6.89 -8.37
N ALA A 85 9.16 -6.48 -7.78
CA ALA A 85 9.80 -7.23 -6.71
C ALA A 85 8.89 -7.34 -5.47
N LEU A 86 8.19 -6.26 -5.10
CA LEU A 86 7.22 -6.27 -4.01
C LEU A 86 6.04 -7.20 -4.30
N VAL A 87 5.45 -7.15 -5.50
CA VAL A 87 4.36 -8.04 -5.91
C VAL A 87 4.81 -9.49 -5.81
N THR A 88 6.01 -9.83 -6.29
CA THR A 88 6.56 -11.18 -6.14
C THR A 88 6.68 -11.59 -4.68
N LYS A 89 7.15 -10.71 -3.78
CA LYS A 89 7.26 -11.02 -2.34
C LYS A 89 5.90 -11.23 -1.65
N VAL A 90 4.87 -10.49 -2.06
CA VAL A 90 3.51 -10.58 -1.50
C VAL A 90 2.79 -11.84 -1.97
N PHE A 91 2.93 -12.17 -3.26
CA PHE A 91 2.22 -13.28 -3.90
C PHE A 91 3.06 -14.53 -4.09
N ALA A 92 4.32 -14.54 -3.64
CA ALA A 92 5.11 -15.75 -3.59
C ALA A 92 4.33 -16.78 -2.79
N PRO A 93 4.21 -18.04 -3.27
CA PRO A 93 3.68 -19.09 -2.44
C PRO A 93 4.52 -19.08 -1.16
N LYS A 94 3.88 -19.01 0.01
CA LYS A 94 4.56 -19.40 1.24
C LYS A 94 5.08 -20.80 0.96
N GLU A 95 6.41 -20.95 0.88
CA GLU A 95 6.98 -22.28 0.84
C GLU A 95 6.31 -23.05 1.97
N ALA A 96 5.76 -24.22 1.62
CA ALA A 96 5.21 -25.15 2.57
C ALA A 96 6.35 -25.55 3.50
N GLY A 97 6.53 -24.78 4.57
CA GLY A 97 7.31 -25.14 5.73
C GLY A 97 6.66 -26.38 6.32
N THR A 98 7.20 -27.51 5.88
CA THR A 98 7.19 -28.84 6.45
C THR A 98 6.67 -28.87 7.89
N GLU A 99 5.67 -29.72 8.09
CA GLU A 99 5.29 -30.24 9.39
C GLU A 99 6.55 -30.57 10.22
N SER A 100 6.69 -29.92 11.36
CA SER A 100 7.25 -30.59 12.52
C SER A 100 6.33 -30.34 13.70
N ARG A 101 5.34 -31.24 13.80
CA ARG A 101 4.83 -31.70 15.09
C ARG A 101 6.03 -31.95 16.01
N SER A 102 6.08 -31.25 17.12
CA SER A 102 6.74 -31.71 18.35
C SER A 102 5.94 -31.12 19.51
N SER A 103 4.90 -31.83 19.94
CA SER A 103 4.94 -32.78 21.07
C SER A 103 4.83 -32.06 22.41
N ARG A 104 3.62 -32.05 22.98
CA ARG A 104 3.35 -32.50 24.35
C ARG A 104 1.97 -33.15 24.40
#